data_AF-A0A945DJ16-F1
#
_entry.id   AF-A0A945DJ16-F1
#
_cell.length_a   1.000
_cell.length_b   1.000
_cell.length_c   1.000
_cell.angle_alpha   90.00
_cell.angle_beta   90.00
_cell.angle_gamma   90.00
#
_symmetry.space_group_name_H-M   'P 1'
#
loop_
_entity.id
_entity.type
_entity.pdbx_description
1 polymer ?
#
loop_
_entity_poly.entity_id
_entity_poly.type
_entity_poly.pdbx_seq_one_letter_code
_entity_poly.pdbx_strand_id
1 'polypeptide(L)'
;MRTILYFPVVAMVFLAGCSPFKEDKDGKTKIQKMRTVELLAFEIPQAKKVFKYEDLAKKNLKSTRLYDDFSTVASFDAIYLGDEMREALTDMKVSRRGWSEAKKQLLLKGHEDESAKWHVFYVMSEVREREFQSLADDLSSWALSLSVDDNDRVPSSFLKEIEPDPEIRTLFGTSYTRHKIAYLVKFEKKPNDNVEKLKLCFRSPKHAGDLDWVLDDTSMLRDAFEAKEAESVDQEVLEEPVEYKFANKRTDDISILFEPRQEEKKIEDGHPGEVVEMSREQLKQLNEQVTA
;
A
#
# COMPACT_ATOMS: atom_id res chain seq x y z
N MET A 1 -21.58 24.73 -29.13
CA MET A 1 -20.96 25.64 -28.13
C MET A 1 -19.45 25.37 -28.14
N ARG A 2 -18.62 26.36 -28.47
CA ARG A 2 -17.15 26.21 -28.53
C ARG A 2 -16.54 26.66 -27.21
N THR A 3 -15.99 25.72 -26.45
CA THR A 3 -15.27 25.99 -25.19
C THR A 3 -13.86 26.45 -25.54
N ILE A 4 -13.58 27.73 -25.30
CA ILE A 4 -12.25 28.32 -25.46
C ILE A 4 -11.46 28.02 -24.17
N LEU A 5 -10.44 27.16 -24.27
CA LEU A 5 -9.52 26.87 -23.18
C LEU A 5 -8.47 27.99 -23.08
N TYR A 6 -8.56 28.78 -22.01
CA TYR A 6 -7.56 29.76 -21.60
C TYR A 6 -6.34 29.03 -21.02
N PHE A 7 -5.21 29.06 -21.72
CA PHE A 7 -3.92 28.69 -21.15
C PHE A 7 -3.32 29.92 -20.47
N PRO A 8 -2.98 29.88 -19.17
CA PRO A 8 -2.24 30.96 -18.54
C PRO A 8 -0.82 30.98 -19.11
N VAL A 9 -0.48 32.07 -19.79
CA VAL A 9 0.87 32.42 -20.19
C VAL A 9 1.69 32.60 -18.91
N VAL A 10 2.51 31.61 -18.57
CA VAL A 10 3.51 31.73 -17.51
C VAL A 10 4.58 32.69 -18.02
N ALA A 11 4.54 33.93 -17.53
CA ALA A 11 5.59 34.90 -17.74
C ALA A 11 6.88 34.39 -17.10
N MET A 12 7.81 33.89 -17.91
CA MET A 12 9.21 33.72 -17.50
C MET A 12 9.77 35.11 -17.20
N VAL A 13 9.84 35.45 -15.92
CA VAL A 13 10.64 36.56 -15.43
C VAL A 13 12.09 36.12 -15.55
N PHE A 14 12.71 36.44 -16.69
CA PHE A 14 14.16 36.43 -16.82
C PHE A 14 14.70 37.52 -15.88
N LEU A 15 15.30 37.12 -14.76
CA LEU A 15 16.18 37.96 -13.97
C LEU A 15 17.44 38.23 -14.79
N ALA A 16 17.33 39.15 -15.74
CA ALA A 16 18.46 39.77 -16.39
C ALA A 16 19.09 40.75 -15.39
N GLY A 17 20.35 40.51 -15.03
CA GLY A 17 21.17 41.55 -14.39
C GLY A 17 21.97 41.08 -13.20
N CYS A 18 22.95 40.20 -13.45
CA CYS A 18 24.23 40.19 -12.74
C CYS A 18 25.15 39.23 -13.50
N SER A 19 25.64 39.68 -14.67
CA SER A 19 26.78 39.02 -15.31
C SER A 19 28.04 39.48 -14.57
N PRO A 20 28.80 38.59 -13.90
CA PRO A 20 30.05 38.96 -13.23
C PRO A 20 31.23 39.04 -14.21
N PHE A 21 30.97 39.27 -15.51
CA PHE A 21 32.02 39.44 -16.50
C PHE A 21 32.47 40.91 -16.55
N LYS A 22 33.54 41.23 -15.81
CA LYS A 22 34.33 42.42 -16.09
C LYS A 22 35.32 42.08 -17.20
N GLU A 23 35.18 42.71 -18.35
CA GLU A 23 36.19 42.68 -19.41
C GLU A 23 37.36 43.59 -19.03
N ASP A 24 38.55 43.00 -18.86
CA ASP A 24 39.79 43.75 -18.77
C ASP A 24 40.20 44.24 -20.17
N LYS A 25 40.74 45.46 -20.27
CA LYS A 25 41.07 46.16 -21.53
C LYS A 25 42.16 45.50 -22.39
N ASP A 26 42.77 44.41 -21.91
CA ASP A 26 43.87 43.72 -22.58
C ASP A 26 43.43 42.50 -23.40
N GLY A 27 42.12 42.27 -23.57
CA GLY A 27 41.58 41.16 -24.38
C GLY A 27 41.93 39.76 -23.85
N LYS A 28 42.44 39.66 -22.61
CA LYS A 28 42.74 38.39 -21.93
C LYS A 28 41.66 38.11 -20.91
N THR A 29 40.75 37.20 -21.27
CA THR A 29 39.71 36.69 -20.38
C THR A 29 40.37 35.97 -19.21
N LYS A 30 40.54 36.66 -18.09
CA LYS A 30 41.01 36.05 -16.85
C LYS A 30 39.86 35.23 -16.29
N ILE A 31 39.85 33.93 -16.59
CA ILE A 31 38.95 32.98 -15.92
C ILE A 31 39.34 33.04 -14.45
N GLN A 32 38.55 33.76 -13.65
CA GLN A 32 38.65 33.69 -12.21
C GLN A 32 38.37 32.23 -11.87
N LYS A 33 39.41 31.48 -11.51
CA LYS A 33 39.26 30.16 -10.90
C LYS A 33 38.40 30.40 -9.66
N MET A 34 37.10 30.16 -9.77
CA MET A 34 36.24 30.05 -8.60
C MET A 34 36.90 29.00 -7.73
N ARG A 35 37.28 29.38 -6.51
CA ARG A 35 37.70 28.42 -5.51
C ARG A 35 36.54 27.45 -5.38
N THR A 36 36.72 26.23 -5.87
CA THR A 36 35.89 25.10 -5.49
C THR A 36 36.04 25.03 -3.99
N VAL A 37 35.07 25.58 -3.26
CA VAL A 37 34.94 25.29 -1.84
C VAL A 37 34.63 23.81 -1.84
N GLU A 38 35.61 22.99 -1.45
CA GLU A 38 35.38 21.59 -1.15
C GLU A 38 34.41 21.58 0.03
N LEU A 39 33.11 21.58 -0.30
CA LEU A 39 32.06 21.36 0.69
C LEU A 39 32.31 19.98 1.24
N LEU A 40 32.82 19.94 2.47
CA LEU A 40 33.11 18.72 3.17
C LEU A 40 31.79 17.95 3.29
N ALA A 41 31.83 16.64 3.04
CA ALA A 41 30.63 15.81 2.97
C ALA A 41 29.74 15.85 4.23
N PHE A 42 30.23 16.40 5.35
CA PHE A 42 29.47 16.61 6.58
C PHE A 42 28.57 17.87 6.57
N GLU A 43 28.85 18.88 5.72
CA GLU A 43 28.10 20.14 5.70
C GLU A 43 26.78 20.05 4.93
N ILE A 44 26.61 18.99 4.14
CA ILE A 44 25.34 18.67 3.49
C ILE A 44 24.73 17.54 4.31
N PRO A 45 23.74 17.80 5.19
CA PRO A 45 23.00 16.74 5.83
C PRO A 45 22.38 15.88 4.73
N GLN A 46 23.01 14.75 4.41
CA GLN A 46 22.46 13.83 3.44
C GLN A 46 21.12 13.39 4.02
N ALA A 47 20.04 13.63 3.28
CA ALA A 47 18.74 13.13 3.66
C ALA A 47 18.91 11.64 3.93
N LYS A 48 18.55 11.19 5.15
CA LYS A 48 18.56 9.76 5.50
C LYS A 48 17.93 9.04 4.33
N LYS A 49 18.60 8.02 3.78
CA LYS A 49 18.04 7.19 2.71
C LYS A 49 16.72 6.65 3.21
N VAL A 50 15.62 7.30 2.82
CA VAL A 50 14.29 6.89 3.20
C VAL A 50 14.07 5.55 2.53
N PHE A 51 13.73 4.54 3.33
CA PHE A 51 13.46 3.19 2.86
C PHE A 51 12.46 3.28 1.70
N LYS A 52 12.81 2.72 0.54
CA LYS A 52 12.03 2.91 -0.67
C LYS A 52 10.86 1.94 -0.65
N TYR A 53 9.71 2.41 -0.15
CA TYR A 53 8.42 1.72 -0.32
C TYR A 53 8.18 1.26 -1.75
N GLU A 54 8.77 1.96 -2.74
CA GLU A 54 8.76 1.59 -4.15
C GLU A 54 9.38 0.22 -4.45
N ASP A 55 10.47 -0.16 -3.77
CA ASP A 55 11.16 -1.42 -4.05
C ASP A 55 10.34 -2.59 -3.49
N LEU A 56 9.76 -2.40 -2.29
CA LEU A 56 8.81 -3.35 -1.70
C LEU A 56 7.54 -3.47 -2.55
N ALA A 57 7.02 -2.34 -3.06
CA ALA A 57 5.89 -2.32 -3.97
C ALA A 57 6.19 -3.09 -5.25
N LYS A 58 7.36 -2.86 -5.89
CA LYS A 58 7.77 -3.57 -7.10
C LYS A 58 7.94 -5.07 -6.88
N LYS A 59 8.43 -5.50 -5.71
CA LYS A 59 8.53 -6.92 -5.34
C LYS A 59 7.14 -7.59 -5.29
N ASN A 60 6.18 -6.91 -4.66
CA ASN A 60 4.83 -7.44 -4.40
C ASN A 60 3.80 -7.13 -5.50
N LEU A 61 4.06 -6.18 -6.38
CA LEU A 61 3.20 -5.84 -7.51
C LEU A 61 3.49 -6.79 -8.67
N LYS A 62 2.47 -7.52 -9.11
CA LYS A 62 2.53 -8.39 -10.28
C LYS A 62 1.45 -7.98 -11.28
N SER A 63 1.74 -8.14 -12.56
CA SER A 63 0.85 -7.71 -13.64
C SER A 63 0.75 -8.81 -14.70
N THR A 64 -0.45 -9.05 -15.21
CA THR A 64 -0.70 -9.96 -16.33
C THR A 64 -1.66 -9.32 -17.32
N ARG A 65 -1.49 -9.65 -18.60
CA ARG A 65 -2.32 -9.18 -19.70
C ARG A 65 -2.76 -10.38 -20.52
N LEU A 66 -4.06 -10.49 -20.73
CA LEU A 66 -4.67 -11.57 -21.48
C LEU A 66 -5.10 -11.05 -22.85
N TYR A 67 -4.79 -11.83 -23.86
CA TYR A 67 -4.96 -11.48 -25.27
C TYR A 67 -5.93 -12.45 -25.94
N ASP A 68 -6.72 -11.93 -26.88
CA ASP A 68 -7.48 -12.67 -27.88
C ASP A 68 -6.98 -12.21 -29.24
N ASP A 69 -6.22 -13.09 -29.91
CA ASP A 69 -5.40 -12.82 -31.08
C ASP A 69 -4.46 -11.60 -30.91
N PHE A 70 -4.92 -10.43 -31.36
CA PHE A 70 -4.16 -9.17 -31.35
C PHE A 70 -4.78 -8.11 -30.41
N SER A 71 -5.87 -8.45 -29.72
CA SER A 71 -6.59 -7.55 -28.84
C SER A 71 -6.36 -7.91 -27.38
N THR A 72 -6.13 -6.92 -26.52
CA THR A 72 -6.10 -7.13 -25.07
C THR A 72 -7.53 -7.29 -24.58
N VAL A 73 -7.85 -8.45 -24.03
CA VAL A 73 -9.17 -8.75 -23.44
C VAL A 73 -9.24 -8.22 -22.02
N ALA A 74 -8.20 -8.51 -21.23
CA ALA A 74 -8.13 -8.11 -19.84
C ALA A 74 -6.70 -7.80 -19.43
N SER A 75 -6.55 -6.87 -18.50
CA SER A 75 -5.30 -6.65 -17.78
C SER A 75 -5.57 -6.61 -16.29
N PHE A 76 -4.73 -7.29 -15.53
CA PHE A 76 -4.81 -7.40 -14.09
C PHE A 76 -3.48 -6.98 -13.48
N ASP A 77 -3.52 -6.07 -12.52
CA ASP A 77 -2.40 -5.80 -11.62
C ASP A 77 -2.82 -6.16 -10.21
N ALA A 78 -1.98 -6.86 -9.47
CA ALA A 78 -2.27 -7.25 -8.11
C ALA A 78 -1.09 -6.94 -7.20
N ILE A 79 -1.41 -6.45 -5.99
CA ILE A 79 -0.46 -6.32 -4.89
C ILE A 79 -0.89 -7.30 -3.80
N TYR A 80 0.01 -8.20 -3.42
CA TYR A 80 -0.17 -9.03 -2.24
C TYR A 80 0.13 -8.23 -0.97
N LEU A 81 -0.79 -8.25 0.00
CA LEU A 81 -0.61 -7.61 1.30
C LEU A 81 0.02 -8.61 2.29
N GLY A 82 1.30 -8.91 2.09
CA GLY A 82 2.13 -9.55 3.12
C GLY A 82 2.38 -8.64 4.32
N ASP A 83 2.98 -9.17 5.37
CA ASP A 83 3.19 -8.42 6.62
C ASP A 83 4.11 -7.21 6.42
N GLU A 84 5.20 -7.37 5.66
CA GLU A 84 6.09 -6.27 5.23
C GLU A 84 5.31 -5.14 4.54
N MET A 85 4.38 -5.52 3.66
CA MET A 85 3.59 -4.57 2.87
C MET A 85 2.57 -3.84 3.75
N ARG A 86 1.99 -4.52 4.75
CA ARG A 86 1.06 -3.93 5.72
C ARG A 86 1.78 -2.98 6.67
N GLU A 87 2.99 -3.31 7.11
CA GLU A 87 3.82 -2.43 7.93
C GLU A 87 4.17 -1.15 7.16
N ALA A 88 4.66 -1.30 5.92
CA ALA A 88 4.95 -0.18 5.03
C ALA A 88 3.72 0.73 4.82
N LEU A 89 2.55 0.14 4.61
CA LEU A 89 1.29 0.89 4.48
C LEU A 89 0.90 1.64 5.74
N THR A 90 1.12 1.04 6.90
CA THR A 90 0.87 1.66 8.19
C THR A 90 1.79 2.85 8.39
N ASP A 91 3.07 2.72 8.04
CA ASP A 91 4.04 3.79 8.12
C ASP A 91 3.71 4.96 7.19
N MET A 92 3.33 4.68 5.95
CA MET A 92 2.84 5.70 5.02
C MET A 92 1.60 6.43 5.58
N LYS A 93 0.65 5.67 6.15
CA LYS A 93 -0.57 6.24 6.75
C LYS A 93 -0.27 7.12 7.97
N VAL A 94 0.58 6.65 8.87
CA VAL A 94 0.97 7.34 10.10
C VAL A 94 1.78 8.59 9.78
N SER A 95 2.77 8.48 8.89
CA SER A 95 3.60 9.61 8.44
C SER A 95 2.74 10.70 7.80
N ARG A 96 1.81 10.32 6.92
CA ARG A 96 0.92 11.27 6.25
C ARG A 96 -0.07 11.96 7.18
N ARG A 97 -0.59 11.24 8.19
CA ARG A 97 -1.62 11.76 9.11
C ARG A 97 -1.04 12.34 10.40
N GLY A 98 0.26 12.21 10.65
CA GLY A 98 0.90 12.65 11.89
C GLY A 98 0.37 11.93 13.13
N TRP A 99 0.10 10.63 13.02
CA TRP A 99 -0.42 9.84 14.14
C TRP A 99 0.67 9.47 15.16
N SER A 100 0.26 9.24 16.41
CA SER A 100 1.17 8.80 17.47
C SER A 100 1.60 7.35 17.28
N GLU A 101 2.76 7.01 17.86
CA GLU A 101 3.32 5.65 17.83
C GLU A 101 2.37 4.61 18.43
N ALA A 102 1.65 4.97 19.51
CA ALA A 102 0.65 4.08 20.10
C ALA A 102 -0.46 3.68 19.10
N LYS A 103 -0.85 4.60 18.21
CA LYS A 103 -1.85 4.32 17.17
C LYS A 103 -1.27 3.49 16.03
N LYS A 104 0.02 3.68 15.68
CA LYS A 104 0.73 2.81 14.75
C LYS A 104 0.72 1.36 15.24
N GLN A 105 1.12 1.13 16.49
CA GLN A 105 1.13 -0.22 17.10
C GLN A 105 -0.25 -0.88 17.11
N LEU A 106 -1.31 -0.11 17.39
CA LEU A 106 -2.68 -0.62 17.34
C LEU A 106 -3.10 -1.07 15.93
N LEU A 107 -2.70 -0.33 14.89
CA LEU A 107 -2.97 -0.69 13.50
C LEU A 107 -2.19 -1.94 13.08
N LEU A 108 -0.91 -2.04 13.45
CA LEU A 108 -0.08 -3.21 13.18
C LEU A 108 -0.68 -4.47 13.82
N LYS A 109 -1.12 -4.39 15.07
CA LYS A 109 -1.79 -5.51 15.73
C LYS A 109 -3.06 -5.95 14.99
N GLY A 110 -3.87 -5.00 14.52
CA GLY A 110 -5.05 -5.33 13.70
C GLY A 110 -4.68 -5.99 12.36
N HIS A 111 -3.55 -5.60 11.77
CA HIS A 111 -3.01 -6.21 10.56
C HIS A 111 -2.48 -7.62 10.79
N GLU A 112 -1.84 -7.90 11.93
CA GLU A 112 -1.44 -9.25 12.36
C GLU A 112 -2.66 -10.16 12.57
N ASP A 113 -3.70 -9.65 13.23
CA ASP A 113 -4.95 -10.39 13.44
C ASP A 113 -5.65 -10.73 12.11
N GLU A 114 -5.55 -9.84 11.11
CA GLU A 114 -6.07 -10.06 9.76
C GLU A 114 -5.17 -11.01 8.95
N SER A 115 -3.84 -10.90 9.07
CA SER A 115 -2.87 -11.74 8.38
C SER A 115 -2.94 -13.21 8.79
N ALA A 116 -3.26 -13.45 10.06
CA ALA A 116 -3.47 -14.78 10.60
C ALA A 116 -4.66 -15.50 9.94
N LYS A 117 -5.65 -14.76 9.45
CA LYS A 117 -6.93 -15.30 8.96
C LYS A 117 -7.06 -15.26 7.44
N TRP A 118 -6.44 -14.29 6.78
CA TRP A 118 -6.70 -13.98 5.37
C TRP A 118 -5.44 -13.70 4.57
N HIS A 119 -5.35 -14.30 3.38
CA HIS A 119 -4.54 -13.76 2.30
C HIS A 119 -5.32 -12.63 1.62
N VAL A 120 -4.73 -11.43 1.60
CA VAL A 120 -5.40 -10.23 1.11
C VAL A 120 -4.65 -9.67 -0.10
N PHE A 121 -5.40 -9.35 -1.15
CA PHE A 121 -4.88 -8.75 -2.36
C PHE A 121 -5.64 -7.48 -2.71
N TYR A 122 -4.93 -6.45 -3.15
CA TYR A 122 -5.52 -5.39 -3.95
C TYR A 122 -5.36 -5.76 -5.42
N VAL A 123 -6.47 -5.82 -6.15
CA VAL A 123 -6.46 -6.16 -7.58
C VAL A 123 -7.04 -4.99 -8.37
N MET A 124 -6.33 -4.56 -9.41
CA MET A 124 -6.81 -3.60 -10.39
C MET A 124 -7.08 -4.34 -11.69
N SER A 125 -8.28 -4.22 -12.23
CA SER A 125 -8.65 -4.87 -13.50
C SER A 125 -9.15 -3.87 -14.53
N GLU A 126 -8.71 -4.03 -15.77
CA GLU A 126 -9.31 -3.43 -16.96
C GLU A 126 -9.73 -4.58 -17.88
N VAL A 127 -11.03 -4.83 -17.98
CA VAL A 127 -11.62 -5.87 -18.84
C VAL A 127 -12.38 -5.17 -19.98
N ARG A 128 -12.12 -5.57 -21.22
CA ARG A 128 -12.66 -4.94 -22.44
C ARG A 128 -13.82 -5.70 -23.08
N GLU A 129 -14.29 -6.75 -22.42
CA GLU A 129 -15.50 -7.48 -22.84
C GLU A 129 -16.73 -6.56 -22.70
N ARG A 130 -17.60 -6.55 -23.73
CA ARG A 130 -18.77 -5.63 -23.77
C ARG A 130 -19.79 -5.90 -22.68
N GLU A 131 -19.91 -7.15 -22.25
CA GLU A 131 -20.87 -7.62 -21.25
C GLU A 131 -20.30 -7.56 -19.84
N PHE A 132 -19.03 -7.19 -19.68
CA PHE A 132 -18.41 -7.12 -18.37
C PHE A 132 -18.80 -5.83 -17.65
N GLN A 133 -19.38 -5.97 -16.46
CA GLN A 133 -19.69 -4.84 -15.58
C GLN A 133 -18.70 -4.74 -14.41
N SER A 134 -18.50 -5.82 -13.66
CA SER A 134 -17.56 -5.87 -12.52
C SER A 134 -17.10 -7.31 -12.25
N LEU A 135 -15.94 -7.46 -11.60
CA LEU A 135 -15.52 -8.77 -11.07
C LEU A 135 -16.37 -9.21 -9.88
N ALA A 136 -16.96 -8.26 -9.15
CA ALA A 136 -17.77 -8.53 -7.95
C ALA A 136 -19.23 -8.89 -8.28
N ASP A 137 -19.59 -8.93 -9.56
CA ASP A 137 -20.92 -9.34 -10.00
C ASP A 137 -21.02 -10.88 -10.02
N ASP A 138 -22.11 -11.44 -9.51
CA ASP A 138 -22.36 -12.88 -9.49
C ASP A 138 -22.49 -13.46 -10.91
N LEU A 139 -22.86 -12.61 -11.89
CA LEU A 139 -22.95 -12.96 -13.30
C LEU A 139 -21.66 -12.71 -14.08
N SER A 140 -20.57 -12.33 -13.40
CA SER A 140 -19.29 -12.08 -14.06
C SER A 140 -18.77 -13.34 -14.76
N SER A 141 -18.32 -13.20 -16.01
CA SER A 141 -17.65 -14.27 -16.75
C SER A 141 -16.28 -14.63 -16.16
N TRP A 142 -15.77 -13.82 -15.23
CA TRP A 142 -14.46 -13.95 -14.62
C TRP A 142 -14.56 -14.47 -13.19
N ALA A 143 -13.77 -15.48 -12.88
CA ALA A 143 -13.62 -16.05 -11.55
C ALA A 143 -12.17 -15.88 -11.05
N LEU A 144 -12.03 -15.53 -9.77
CA LEU A 144 -10.74 -15.43 -9.09
C LEU A 144 -10.57 -16.62 -8.15
N SER A 145 -9.39 -17.23 -8.17
CA SER A 145 -9.03 -18.31 -7.26
C SER A 145 -7.57 -18.19 -6.85
N LEU A 146 -7.23 -18.71 -5.67
CA LEU A 146 -5.88 -18.76 -5.14
C LEU A 146 -5.41 -20.20 -5.08
N SER A 147 -4.22 -20.48 -5.61
CA SER A 147 -3.51 -21.74 -5.40
C SER A 147 -2.34 -21.47 -4.46
N VAL A 148 -2.22 -22.30 -3.42
CA VAL A 148 -1.20 -22.21 -2.37
C VAL A 148 -0.29 -23.41 -2.56
N ASP A 149 1.00 -23.19 -2.82
CA ASP A 149 2.01 -24.24 -3.07
C ASP A 149 1.61 -25.25 -4.15
N ASP A 150 1.02 -24.75 -5.24
CA ASP A 150 0.50 -25.55 -6.37
C ASP A 150 -0.59 -26.58 -5.99
N ASN A 151 -1.17 -26.46 -4.80
CA ASN A 151 -2.31 -27.28 -4.36
C ASN A 151 -3.64 -26.79 -4.95
N ASP A 152 -4.73 -27.43 -4.50
CA ASP A 152 -6.11 -27.13 -4.89
C ASP A 152 -6.42 -25.63 -4.88
N ARG A 153 -7.20 -25.22 -5.89
CA ARG A 153 -7.60 -23.83 -6.08
C ARG A 153 -8.75 -23.49 -5.13
N VAL A 154 -8.52 -22.50 -4.28
CA VAL A 154 -9.52 -21.96 -3.36
C VAL A 154 -10.20 -20.75 -4.01
N PRO A 155 -11.54 -20.73 -4.16
CA PRO A 155 -12.24 -19.55 -4.67
C PRO A 155 -12.14 -18.39 -3.68
N SER A 156 -12.29 -17.15 -4.16
CA SER A 156 -12.27 -15.98 -3.27
C SER A 156 -13.44 -16.00 -2.29
N SER A 157 -13.16 -15.89 -0.99
CA SER A 157 -14.19 -15.81 0.06
C SER A 157 -14.86 -14.43 0.10
N PHE A 158 -14.12 -13.39 -0.27
CA PHE A 158 -14.60 -12.02 -0.29
C PHE A 158 -14.01 -11.28 -1.49
N LEU A 159 -14.87 -10.68 -2.30
CA LEU A 159 -14.51 -9.87 -3.44
C LEU A 159 -15.38 -8.62 -3.42
N LYS A 160 -14.75 -7.46 -3.25
CA LYS A 160 -15.48 -6.19 -3.17
C LYS A 160 -14.79 -5.11 -3.98
N GLU A 161 -15.55 -4.42 -4.81
CA GLU A 161 -15.12 -3.20 -5.47
C GLU A 161 -14.93 -2.08 -4.45
N ILE A 162 -13.79 -1.42 -4.51
CA ILE A 162 -13.39 -0.41 -3.53
C ILE A 162 -12.72 0.78 -4.21
N GLU A 163 -12.82 1.94 -3.57
CA GLU A 163 -11.96 3.07 -3.89
C GLU A 163 -10.65 2.93 -3.08
N PRO A 164 -9.49 2.75 -3.73
CA PRO A 164 -8.24 2.52 -3.01
C PRO A 164 -7.80 3.78 -2.28
N ASP A 165 -7.27 3.61 -1.07
CA ASP A 165 -6.64 4.68 -0.30
C ASP A 165 -5.47 5.31 -1.11
N PRO A 166 -5.15 6.60 -0.93
CA PRO A 166 -4.12 7.23 -1.76
C PRO A 166 -2.72 6.63 -1.57
N GLU A 167 -2.42 6.04 -0.41
CA GLU A 167 -1.20 5.25 -0.20
C GLU A 167 -1.15 4.05 -1.14
N ILE A 168 -2.25 3.31 -1.25
CA ILE A 168 -2.38 2.18 -2.18
C ILE A 168 -2.20 2.66 -3.62
N ARG A 169 -2.86 3.76 -4.01
CA ARG A 169 -2.69 4.35 -5.37
C ARG A 169 -1.22 4.67 -5.67
N THR A 170 -0.48 5.17 -4.67
CA THR A 170 0.93 5.49 -4.81
C THR A 170 1.77 4.23 -5.08
N LEU A 171 1.45 3.13 -4.42
CA LEU A 171 2.17 1.85 -4.58
C LEU A 171 1.93 1.18 -5.94
N PHE A 172 0.73 1.34 -6.51
CA PHE A 172 0.47 0.91 -7.88
C PHE A 172 1.18 1.79 -8.92
N GLY A 173 1.59 3.00 -8.57
CA GLY A 173 2.37 3.89 -9.43
C GLY A 173 1.70 4.13 -10.79
N THR A 174 2.41 3.80 -11.86
CA THR A 174 1.91 3.95 -13.25
C THR A 174 0.87 2.90 -13.65
N SER A 175 0.74 1.81 -12.90
CA SER A 175 -0.27 0.78 -13.16
C SER A 175 -1.67 1.26 -12.79
N TYR A 176 -1.79 2.24 -11.89
CA TYR A 176 -3.07 2.86 -11.53
C TYR A 176 -3.56 3.79 -12.63
N THR A 177 -4.58 3.35 -13.37
CA THR A 177 -5.24 4.15 -14.40
C THR A 177 -6.72 4.33 -14.07
N ARG A 178 -7.34 5.39 -14.62
CA ARG A 178 -8.77 5.66 -14.42
C ARG A 178 -9.70 4.62 -15.06
N HIS A 179 -9.16 3.79 -15.95
CA HIS A 179 -9.91 2.74 -16.64
C HIS A 179 -9.91 1.43 -15.87
N LYS A 180 -9.08 1.31 -14.84
CA LYS A 180 -9.03 0.12 -13.98
C LYS A 180 -9.96 0.29 -12.80
N ILE A 181 -10.71 -0.76 -12.51
CA ILE A 181 -11.53 -0.88 -11.30
C ILE A 181 -10.69 -1.59 -10.25
N ALA A 182 -10.73 -1.10 -9.01
CA ALA A 182 -9.97 -1.67 -7.90
C ALA A 182 -10.85 -2.54 -7.01
N TYR A 183 -10.30 -3.68 -6.60
CA TYR A 183 -10.95 -4.70 -5.82
C TYR A 183 -10.11 -5.06 -4.61
N LEU A 184 -10.77 -5.34 -3.49
CA LEU A 184 -10.20 -6.00 -2.33
C LEU A 184 -10.61 -7.47 -2.38
N VAL A 185 -9.64 -8.36 -2.48
CA VAL A 185 -9.86 -9.80 -2.56
C VAL A 185 -9.30 -10.46 -1.31
N LYS A 186 -10.09 -11.29 -0.64
CA LYS A 186 -9.65 -12.08 0.52
C LYS A 186 -9.88 -13.56 0.29
N PHE A 187 -8.89 -14.35 0.69
CA PHE A 187 -8.94 -15.81 0.71
C PHE A 187 -8.65 -16.27 2.14
N GLU A 188 -9.44 -17.23 2.63
CA GLU A 188 -9.26 -17.80 3.96
C GLU A 188 -7.92 -18.56 4.05
N LYS A 189 -7.14 -18.27 5.09
CA LYS A 189 -5.86 -18.94 5.36
C LYS A 189 -6.11 -20.17 6.23
N LYS A 190 -5.50 -21.31 5.88
CA LYS A 190 -5.56 -22.51 6.72
C LYS A 190 -4.62 -22.36 7.93
N PRO A 191 -4.99 -22.83 9.14
CA PRO A 191 -4.25 -22.55 10.37
C PRO A 191 -2.84 -23.16 10.49
N ASN A 192 -2.36 -23.93 9.51
CA ASN A 192 -1.01 -24.54 9.50
C ASN A 192 -0.32 -24.42 8.13
N ASP A 193 -0.73 -23.47 7.30
CA ASP A 193 -0.13 -23.28 5.97
C ASP A 193 1.20 -22.54 6.11
N ASN A 194 2.30 -23.29 6.03
CA ASN A 194 3.62 -22.74 5.75
C ASN A 194 3.71 -22.51 4.24
N VAL A 195 3.34 -21.31 3.81
CA VAL A 195 3.16 -21.00 2.38
C VAL A 195 4.48 -20.53 1.79
N GLU A 196 5.01 -21.29 0.84
CA GLU A 196 6.20 -20.88 0.08
C GLU A 196 5.81 -20.11 -1.19
N LYS A 197 4.67 -20.46 -1.79
CA LYS A 197 4.21 -19.91 -3.07
C LYS A 197 2.72 -19.61 -3.07
N LEU A 198 2.38 -18.41 -3.54
CA LEU A 198 1.01 -17.99 -3.81
C LEU A 198 0.81 -17.75 -5.30
N LYS A 199 -0.25 -18.31 -5.87
CA LYS A 199 -0.62 -18.15 -7.27
C LYS A 199 -2.06 -17.66 -7.39
N LEU A 200 -2.23 -16.39 -7.75
CA LEU A 200 -3.55 -15.80 -8.00
C LEU A 200 -3.97 -16.07 -9.44
N CYS A 201 -5.04 -16.82 -9.61
CA CYS A 201 -5.57 -17.24 -10.91
C CYS A 201 -6.80 -16.43 -11.30
N PHE A 202 -6.79 -15.90 -12.52
CA PHE A 202 -7.91 -15.26 -13.21
C PHE A 202 -8.40 -16.19 -14.30
N ARG A 203 -9.69 -16.52 -14.32
CA ARG A 203 -10.27 -17.43 -15.32
C ARG A 203 -11.57 -16.90 -15.88
N SER A 204 -11.70 -16.96 -17.19
CA SER A 204 -12.95 -16.89 -17.94
C SER A 204 -13.10 -18.15 -18.80
N PRO A 205 -14.26 -18.40 -19.45
CA PRO A 205 -14.42 -19.59 -20.31
C PRO A 205 -13.41 -19.70 -21.46
N LYS A 206 -12.84 -18.57 -21.88
CA LYS A 206 -11.90 -18.50 -23.03
C LYS A 206 -10.47 -18.18 -22.64
N HIS A 207 -10.26 -17.50 -21.51
CA HIS A 207 -8.96 -16.97 -21.12
C HIS A 207 -8.61 -17.38 -19.70
N ALA A 208 -7.32 -17.61 -19.46
CA ALA A 208 -6.81 -17.85 -18.13
C ALA A 208 -5.47 -17.12 -17.97
N GLY A 209 -5.24 -16.59 -16.78
CA GLY A 209 -3.97 -15.97 -16.39
C GLY A 209 -3.67 -16.22 -14.94
N ASP A 210 -2.40 -16.16 -14.59
CA ASP A 210 -1.88 -16.36 -13.26
C ASP A 210 -0.85 -15.28 -12.89
N LEU A 211 -0.75 -15.03 -11.59
CA LEU A 211 0.27 -14.18 -10.98
C LEU A 211 0.88 -14.95 -9.81
N ASP A 212 2.21 -15.02 -9.80
CA ASP A 212 2.95 -15.82 -8.83
C ASP A 212 3.75 -14.93 -7.87
N TRP A 213 3.68 -15.26 -6.58
CA TRP A 213 4.51 -14.72 -5.51
C TRP A 213 5.25 -15.86 -4.84
N VAL A 214 6.57 -15.72 -4.71
CA VAL A 214 7.40 -16.59 -3.88
C VAL A 214 7.60 -15.88 -2.55
N LEU A 215 7.14 -16.50 -1.47
CA LEU A 215 7.26 -16.03 -0.10
C LEU A 215 8.51 -16.65 0.51
N ASP A 216 9.67 -16.11 0.17
CA ASP A 216 10.92 -16.55 0.79
C ASP A 216 11.01 -16.01 2.23
N ASP A 217 10.57 -16.79 3.22
CA ASP A 217 10.79 -16.50 4.65
C ASP A 217 12.29 -16.40 5.00
N THR A 218 13.17 -16.88 4.12
CA THR A 218 14.62 -16.93 4.33
C THR A 218 15.41 -15.76 3.73
N SER A 219 14.82 -14.92 2.88
CA SER A 219 15.59 -13.81 2.26
C SER A 219 15.92 -12.71 3.27
N MET A 220 15.04 -12.45 4.24
CA MET A 220 15.25 -11.48 5.32
C MET A 220 16.40 -11.86 6.25
N LEU A 221 16.59 -13.16 6.52
CA LEU A 221 17.72 -13.64 7.32
C LEU A 221 19.03 -13.56 6.55
N ARG A 222 19.02 -13.77 5.22
CA ARG A 222 20.24 -13.67 4.40
C ARG A 222 20.75 -12.23 4.28
N ASP A 223 19.87 -11.27 3.99
CA ASP A 223 20.29 -9.86 3.86
C ASP A 223 20.79 -9.30 5.20
N ALA A 224 20.20 -9.72 6.33
CA ALA A 224 20.68 -9.35 7.67
C ALA A 224 22.02 -10.00 8.03
N PHE A 225 22.31 -11.20 7.53
CA PHE A 225 23.62 -11.85 7.68
C PHE A 225 24.68 -11.17 6.80
N GLU A 226 24.37 -10.88 5.53
CA GLU A 226 25.29 -10.20 4.61
C GLU A 226 25.58 -8.74 5.04
N ALA A 227 24.59 -8.03 5.58
CA ALA A 227 24.81 -6.67 6.11
C ALA A 227 25.71 -6.65 7.36
N LYS A 228 25.59 -7.66 8.24
CA LYS A 228 26.48 -7.80 9.41
C LYS A 228 27.89 -8.24 9.03
N GLU A 229 28.02 -9.07 8.00
CA GLU A 229 29.33 -9.48 7.49
C GLU A 229 30.05 -8.27 6.87
N ALA A 230 29.33 -7.41 6.15
CA ALA A 230 29.88 -6.17 5.58
C ALA A 230 30.27 -5.09 6.61
N GLU A 231 29.59 -5.01 7.77
CA GLU A 231 29.97 -4.06 8.85
C GLU A 231 31.13 -4.58 9.72
N SER A 232 31.40 -5.89 9.72
CA SER A 232 32.42 -6.49 10.59
C SER A 232 33.85 -6.46 10.03
N VAL A 233 34.07 -6.02 8.79
CA VAL A 233 35.39 -6.12 8.12
C VAL A 233 36.32 -4.93 8.42
N ASP A 234 35.83 -3.79 8.92
CA ASP A 234 36.67 -2.59 9.12
C ASP A 234 36.81 -2.10 10.58
N GLN A 235 36.35 -2.87 11.58
CA GLN A 235 36.60 -2.55 13.00
C GLN A 235 37.79 -3.36 13.56
N GLU A 236 39.01 -2.96 13.19
CA GLU A 236 40.20 -3.19 14.02
C GLU A 236 40.04 -2.32 15.29
N VAL A 237 39.43 -2.89 16.32
CA VAL A 237 39.18 -2.22 17.61
C VAL A 237 40.48 -2.17 18.41
N LEU A 238 41.05 -0.97 18.55
CA LEU A 238 41.88 -0.62 19.70
C LEU A 238 40.97 -0.53 20.94
N GLU A 239 40.92 -1.59 21.73
CA GLU A 239 40.18 -1.61 22.99
C GLU A 239 40.92 -0.79 24.05
N GLU A 240 40.45 0.43 24.33
CA GLU A 240 40.74 1.11 25.58
C GLU A 240 39.59 0.88 26.59
N PRO A 241 39.89 0.47 27.84
CA PRO A 241 38.88 0.20 28.85
C PRO A 241 38.30 1.51 29.41
N VAL A 242 37.03 1.78 29.13
CA VAL A 242 36.29 2.88 29.77
C VAL A 242 35.41 2.32 30.90
N GLU A 243 35.80 2.59 32.15
CA GLU A 243 34.95 2.36 33.32
C GLU A 243 33.74 3.31 33.31
N TYR A 244 32.56 2.77 33.02
CA TYR A 244 31.29 3.50 33.19
C TYR A 244 30.67 3.21 34.57
N LYS A 245 30.67 4.22 35.44
CA LYS A 245 29.89 4.24 36.70
C LYS A 245 28.46 4.67 36.40
N PHE A 246 27.52 3.72 36.40
CA PHE A 246 26.09 4.01 36.31
C PHE A 246 25.55 4.51 37.65
N ALA A 247 25.06 5.75 37.66
CA ALA A 247 24.24 6.29 38.74
C ALA A 247 22.77 5.88 38.51
N ASN A 248 22.27 4.96 39.34
CA ASN A 248 20.86 4.59 39.42
C ASN A 248 20.00 5.81 39.78
N LYS A 249 19.20 6.31 38.83
CA LYS A 249 18.10 7.23 39.12
C LYS A 249 16.78 6.47 39.12
N ARG A 250 16.07 6.62 40.24
CA ARG A 250 14.76 6.07 40.57
C ARG A 250 13.72 6.37 39.48
N THR A 251 13.02 5.34 39.05
CA THR A 251 11.73 5.43 38.37
C THR A 251 10.64 5.42 39.44
N ASP A 252 10.21 6.60 39.88
CA ASP A 252 9.00 6.74 40.67
C ASP A 252 7.81 6.96 39.72
N ASP A 253 6.81 6.09 39.86
CA ASP A 253 5.38 6.25 39.61
C ASP A 253 4.93 7.11 38.41
N ILE A 254 4.65 6.44 37.30
CA ILE A 254 3.73 6.94 36.27
C ILE A 254 2.44 6.11 36.34
N SER A 255 1.55 6.49 37.26
CA SER A 255 0.17 6.03 37.31
C SER A 255 -0.66 6.81 36.28
N ILE A 256 -0.76 6.26 35.07
CA ILE A 256 -1.63 6.78 34.02
C ILE A 256 -3.07 6.44 34.41
N LEU A 257 -3.78 7.43 34.93
CA LEU A 257 -5.24 7.43 35.09
C LEU A 257 -5.89 7.28 33.71
N PHE A 258 -6.41 6.08 33.45
CA PHE A 258 -7.36 5.82 32.38
C PHE A 258 -8.72 6.42 32.77
N GLU A 259 -9.12 7.51 32.12
CA GLU A 259 -10.53 7.91 32.11
C GLU A 259 -11.28 7.07 31.06
N PRO A 260 -12.30 6.29 31.45
CA PRO A 260 -13.14 5.59 30.49
C PRO A 260 -13.93 6.60 29.66
N ARG A 261 -13.65 6.62 28.36
CA ARG A 261 -14.34 7.44 27.36
C ARG A 261 -15.82 7.00 27.32
N GLN A 262 -16.70 7.82 27.90
CA GLN A 262 -18.14 7.61 27.76
C GLN A 262 -18.52 7.78 26.29
N GLU A 263 -19.12 6.74 25.72
CA GLU A 263 -19.72 6.77 24.39
C GLU A 263 -20.94 7.70 24.43
N GLU A 264 -20.77 8.94 23.99
CA GLU A 264 -21.90 9.81 23.66
C GLU A 264 -22.63 9.23 22.45
N LYS A 265 -23.71 8.48 22.73
CA LYS A 265 -24.76 8.18 21.74
C LYS A 265 -25.40 9.50 21.31
N LYS A 266 -24.92 10.07 20.20
CA LYS A 266 -25.72 11.00 19.39
C LYS A 266 -26.88 10.22 18.79
N ILE A 267 -28.04 10.36 19.42
CA ILE A 267 -29.34 10.07 18.81
C ILE A 267 -29.56 11.19 17.80
N GLU A 268 -29.38 10.88 16.52
CA GLU A 268 -29.90 11.75 15.45
C GLU A 268 -31.41 11.54 15.39
N ASP A 269 -32.14 12.63 15.62
CA ASP A 269 -33.58 12.74 15.40
C ASP A 269 -33.89 12.58 13.90
N GLY A 270 -34.01 11.33 13.47
CA GLY A 270 -34.56 10.94 12.18
C GLY A 270 -36.07 10.72 12.30
N HIS A 271 -36.83 11.38 11.42
CA HIS A 271 -38.29 11.34 11.32
C HIS A 271 -38.94 9.97 11.63
N PRO A 272 -40.08 9.94 12.34
CA PRO A 272 -40.87 8.73 12.49
C PRO A 272 -41.43 8.32 11.13
N GLY A 273 -40.72 7.43 10.46
CA GLY A 273 -41.27 6.62 9.39
C GLY A 273 -42.37 5.74 9.98
N GLU A 274 -43.56 5.86 9.41
CA GLU A 274 -44.76 5.11 9.71
C GLU A 274 -44.47 3.60 9.72
N VAL A 275 -44.25 3.05 10.92
CA VAL A 275 -44.19 1.61 11.13
C VAL A 275 -45.62 1.11 11.02
N VAL A 276 -45.98 0.65 9.82
CA VAL A 276 -47.21 -0.12 9.61
C VAL A 276 -47.07 -1.40 10.41
N GLU A 277 -47.59 -1.40 11.64
CA GLU A 277 -47.78 -2.62 12.42
C GLU A 277 -48.75 -3.52 11.66
N MET A 278 -48.22 -4.47 10.89
CA MET A 278 -49.03 -5.58 10.37
C MET A 278 -49.65 -6.30 11.55
N SER A 279 -50.97 -6.43 11.53
CA SER A 279 -51.69 -7.13 12.60
C SER A 279 -51.24 -8.58 12.63
N ARG A 280 -51.24 -9.19 13.83
CA ARG A 280 -50.90 -10.61 14.01
C ARG A 280 -51.75 -11.55 13.15
N GLU A 281 -52.92 -11.10 12.70
CA GLU A 281 -53.80 -11.84 11.81
C GLU A 281 -53.28 -11.87 10.36
N GLN A 282 -52.66 -10.78 9.88
CA GLN A 282 -52.05 -10.74 8.54
C GLN A 282 -50.82 -11.64 8.44
N LEU A 283 -50.02 -11.73 9.51
CA LEU A 283 -48.89 -12.66 9.58
C LEU A 283 -49.33 -14.13 9.58
N LYS A 284 -50.51 -14.43 10.15
CA LYS A 284 -51.06 -15.79 10.13
C LYS A 284 -51.52 -16.21 8.74
N GLN A 285 -52.21 -15.32 8.03
CA GLN A 285 -52.67 -15.58 6.66
C GLN A 285 -51.50 -15.75 5.68
N LEU A 286 -50.41 -15.00 5.86
CA LEU A 286 -49.21 -15.14 5.03
C LEU A 286 -48.54 -16.51 5.22
N ASN A 287 -48.50 -17.01 6.46
CA ASN A 287 -47.88 -18.30 6.77
C ASN A 287 -48.70 -19.49 6.24
N GLU A 288 -50.04 -19.39 6.23
CA GLU A 288 -50.92 -20.41 5.65
C GLU A 288 -50.82 -20.47 4.12
N GLN A 289 -50.53 -19.35 3.43
CA GLN A 289 -50.31 -19.34 1.98
C GLN A 289 -48.96 -19.93 1.55
N VAL A 290 -47.95 -19.91 2.43
CA VAL A 290 -46.62 -20.48 2.14
C VAL A 290 -46.56 -21.98 2.40
N THR A 291 -47.52 -22.53 3.15
CA THR A 291 -47.58 -23.96 3.50
C THR A 291 -48.60 -24.77 2.70
N ALA A 292 -49.34 -24.15 1.78
CA ALA A 292 -50.23 -24.81 0.82
C ALA A 292 -49.58 -24.89 -0.56
#